data_AF-A0A1N6W7U7-F1
#
_entry.id   AF-A0A1N6W7U7-F1
#
_cell.length_a   1.000
_cell.length_b   1.000
_cell.length_c   1.000
_cell.angle_alpha   90.00
_cell.angle_beta   90.00
_cell.angle_gamma   90.00
#
_symmetry.space_group_name_H-M   'P 1'
#
loop_
_entity.id
_entity.type
_entity.pdbx_description
1 polymer ?
#
loop_
_entity_poly.entity_id
_entity_poly.type
_entity_poly.pdbx_seq_one_letter_code
_entity_poly.pdbx_strand_id
1 'polypeptide(L)'
;MSDNTNDKLDSGAAAGNGAPAGHWERDVLEKLVFATLQEQRAHRRWSIFFKIFGLLIVLFALWVFYDYNTADDSETLGRHTALIDISGAIESEGAGSAAVVIPALDKAFSDAGSVAVVLHINSPGGSPVQAGMIVDEMQRLRKGYPDKPLYVVVDEMCASGGYYIAAAADRIYVNKASVVGSIGVLMDGFGFTGVMEKVGVERRLLTAGDNKGFMDPFSPLTDKHKAHAQGMLNEIHQQFIEVVRAGRGKRLKETPDTFSGLYWTGAKAVEMGLADDFGTVDSVARDVVKAEDIVDYTQHEGLPERVLKKFGAAMGAGAMKAAAQQAQPALR
;
A
#
# COMPACT_ATOMS: atom_id res chain seq x y z
N MET A 1 -43.43 37.40 -72.02
CA MET A 1 -44.71 37.30 -72.75
C MET A 1 -45.40 36.03 -72.25
N SER A 2 -46.40 36.13 -71.37
CA SER A 2 -47.87 36.06 -71.67
C SER A 2 -48.26 34.65 -72.12
N ASP A 3 -49.26 33.91 -71.63
CA ASP A 3 -50.48 34.12 -70.83
C ASP A 3 -50.88 32.71 -70.25
N ASN A 4 -51.51 32.57 -69.08
CA ASN A 4 -52.98 32.46 -68.86
C ASN A 4 -53.68 31.39 -69.75
N THR A 5 -54.59 30.48 -69.35
CA THR A 5 -55.46 30.27 -68.17
C THR A 5 -56.31 28.99 -68.43
N ASN A 6 -56.70 28.24 -67.38
CA ASN A 6 -58.01 27.55 -67.14
C ASN A 6 -58.54 26.48 -68.15
N ASP A 7 -59.38 25.48 -67.87
CA ASP A 7 -60.34 25.13 -66.79
C ASP A 7 -60.90 23.68 -67.03
N LYS A 8 -61.69 23.19 -66.06
CA LYS A 8 -62.87 22.29 -66.13
C LYS A 8 -62.85 20.81 -65.64
N LEU A 9 -63.98 20.54 -64.97
CA LEU A 9 -64.42 19.45 -64.10
C LEU A 9 -65.52 18.56 -64.75
N ASP A 10 -65.98 17.55 -63.96
CA ASP A 10 -67.27 16.79 -63.94
C ASP A 10 -67.24 15.32 -64.43
N SER A 11 -68.07 14.36 -63.95
CA SER A 11 -68.77 14.00 -62.68
C SER A 11 -69.59 12.69 -62.91
N GLY A 12 -69.93 11.91 -61.85
CA GLY A 12 -71.01 10.86 -61.76
C GLY A 12 -70.62 9.38 -62.04
N ALA A 13 -70.56 8.42 -61.08
CA ALA A 13 -71.60 7.64 -60.33
C ALA A 13 -72.47 6.68 -61.22
N ALA A 14 -72.76 5.39 -60.96
CA ALA A 14 -72.64 4.50 -59.78
C ALA A 14 -72.74 2.96 -60.13
N ALA A 15 -72.12 2.13 -59.28
CA ALA A 15 -72.43 0.78 -58.73
C ALA A 15 -72.96 -0.44 -59.55
N GLY A 16 -72.30 -1.61 -59.32
CA GLY A 16 -72.84 -2.96 -59.56
C GLY A 16 -71.87 -4.11 -59.15
N ASN A 17 -72.23 -4.84 -58.08
CA ASN A 17 -71.54 -5.90 -57.31
C ASN A 17 -70.72 -7.01 -58.02
N GLY A 18 -69.67 -7.46 -57.32
CA GLY A 18 -69.04 -8.78 -57.48
C GLY A 18 -67.66 -8.86 -56.81
N ALA A 19 -67.60 -9.19 -55.51
CA ALA A 19 -66.33 -9.35 -54.79
C ALA A 19 -65.56 -10.60 -55.26
N PRO A 20 -64.21 -10.56 -55.30
CA PRO A 20 -63.42 -11.76 -55.11
C PRO A 20 -62.57 -11.69 -53.84
N ALA A 21 -62.68 -12.77 -53.08
CA ALA A 21 -61.79 -13.18 -52.00
C ALA A 21 -60.33 -13.19 -52.46
N GLY A 22 -59.43 -12.67 -51.62
CA GLY A 22 -57.97 -12.67 -51.88
C GLY A 22 -57.20 -11.48 -51.30
N HIS A 23 -57.88 -10.44 -50.80
CA HIS A 23 -57.22 -9.24 -50.26
C HIS A 23 -56.82 -9.36 -48.78
N TRP A 24 -57.68 -9.94 -47.93
CA TRP A 24 -57.42 -9.95 -46.49
C TRP A 24 -56.28 -10.89 -46.07
N GLU A 25 -56.12 -12.04 -46.74
CA GLU A 25 -55.02 -12.98 -46.47
C GLU A 25 -53.67 -12.38 -46.87
N ARG A 26 -53.64 -11.66 -47.99
CA ARG A 26 -52.44 -10.94 -48.45
C ARG A 26 -52.12 -9.78 -47.52
N ASP A 27 -53.10 -9.01 -47.07
CA ASP A 27 -52.91 -7.94 -46.08
C ASP A 27 -52.41 -8.48 -44.72
N VAL A 28 -52.90 -9.63 -44.27
CA VAL A 28 -52.45 -10.26 -43.02
C VAL A 28 -51.03 -10.80 -43.16
N LEU A 29 -50.71 -11.45 -44.28
CA LEU A 29 -49.35 -11.89 -44.59
C LEU A 29 -48.38 -10.72 -44.73
N GLU A 30 -48.79 -9.64 -45.40
CA GLU A 30 -48.02 -8.42 -45.55
C GLU A 30 -47.77 -7.76 -44.19
N LYS A 31 -48.80 -7.66 -43.33
CA LYS A 31 -48.65 -7.15 -41.95
C LYS A 31 -47.76 -8.03 -41.09
N LEU A 32 -47.82 -9.35 -41.21
CA LEU A 32 -46.94 -10.28 -40.47
C LEU A 32 -45.49 -10.18 -40.96
N VAL A 33 -45.27 -10.07 -42.27
CA VAL A 33 -43.94 -9.88 -42.86
C VAL A 33 -43.36 -8.52 -42.45
N PHE A 34 -44.15 -7.45 -42.45
CA PHE A 34 -43.68 -6.15 -41.99
C PHE A 34 -43.52 -6.05 -40.48
N ALA A 35 -44.35 -6.72 -39.68
CA ALA A 35 -44.20 -6.81 -38.23
C ALA A 35 -42.90 -7.56 -37.84
N THR A 36 -42.61 -8.68 -38.51
CA THR A 36 -41.36 -9.44 -38.30
C THR A 36 -40.12 -8.66 -38.76
N LEU A 37 -40.22 -7.89 -39.86
CA LEU A 37 -39.15 -6.98 -40.30
C LEU A 37 -38.93 -5.81 -39.33
N GLN A 38 -39.99 -5.26 -38.73
CA GLN A 38 -39.88 -4.22 -37.70
C GLN A 38 -39.22 -4.77 -36.43
N GLU A 39 -39.56 -5.99 -36.02
CA GLU A 39 -38.96 -6.67 -34.87
C GLU A 39 -37.46 -6.97 -35.08
N GLN A 40 -37.07 -7.45 -36.26
CA GLN A 40 -35.64 -7.65 -36.58
C GLN A 40 -34.85 -6.33 -36.59
N ARG A 41 -35.44 -5.23 -37.08
CA ARG A 41 -34.80 -3.90 -37.03
C ARG A 41 -34.69 -3.39 -35.60
N ALA A 42 -35.71 -3.59 -34.77
CA ALA A 42 -35.68 -3.22 -33.35
C ALA A 42 -34.61 -4.01 -32.59
N HIS A 43 -34.52 -5.33 -32.79
CA HIS A 43 -33.51 -6.17 -32.14
C HIS A 43 -32.08 -5.83 -32.60
N ARG A 44 -31.86 -5.57 -33.89
CA ARG A 44 -30.56 -5.09 -34.39
C ARG A 44 -30.18 -3.75 -33.76
N ARG A 45 -31.12 -2.80 -33.66
CA ARG A 45 -30.89 -1.50 -33.01
C ARG A 45 -30.58 -1.66 -31.52
N TRP A 46 -31.27 -2.55 -30.82
CA TRP A 46 -31.02 -2.84 -29.41
C TRP A 46 -29.67 -3.55 -29.19
N SER A 47 -29.30 -4.49 -30.06
CA SER A 47 -27.98 -5.13 -30.02
C SER A 47 -26.85 -4.14 -30.30
N ILE A 48 -27.03 -3.23 -31.27
CA ILE A 48 -26.06 -2.16 -31.56
C ILE A 48 -25.99 -1.17 -30.40
N PHE A 49 -27.13 -0.76 -29.83
CA PHE A 49 -27.18 0.11 -28.67
C PHE A 49 -26.41 -0.47 -27.49
N PHE A 50 -26.64 -1.73 -27.13
CA PHE A 50 -25.91 -2.36 -26.02
C PHE A 50 -24.41 -2.54 -26.31
N LYS A 51 -24.01 -2.79 -27.56
CA LYS A 51 -22.60 -2.86 -27.95
C LYS A 51 -21.91 -1.49 -27.86
N ILE A 52 -22.56 -0.43 -28.33
CA ILE A 52 -22.04 0.95 -28.23
C ILE A 52 -22.00 1.37 -26.76
N PHE A 53 -23.05 1.08 -25.99
CA PHE A 53 -23.10 1.39 -24.57
C PHE A 53 -22.01 0.65 -23.78
N GLY A 54 -21.80 -0.64 -24.06
CA GLY A 54 -20.69 -1.41 -23.48
C GLY A 54 -19.32 -0.84 -23.87
N LEU A 55 -19.12 -0.47 -25.14
CA LEU A 55 -17.90 0.18 -25.61
C LEU A 55 -17.66 1.52 -24.87
N LEU A 56 -18.71 2.33 -24.70
CA LEU A 56 -18.62 3.60 -23.98
C LEU A 56 -18.29 3.40 -22.50
N ILE A 57 -18.84 2.36 -21.85
CA ILE A 57 -18.45 2.01 -20.47
C ILE A 57 -16.98 1.59 -20.42
N VAL A 58 -16.50 0.78 -21.37
CA VAL A 58 -15.09 0.38 -21.42
C VAL A 58 -14.18 1.57 -21.67
N LEU A 59 -14.53 2.47 -22.60
CA LEU A 59 -13.77 3.69 -22.87
C LEU A 59 -13.80 4.64 -21.68
N PHE A 60 -14.94 4.78 -20.99
CA PHE A 60 -15.05 5.57 -19.77
C PHE A 60 -14.22 4.96 -18.64
N ALA A 61 -14.24 3.63 -18.48
CA ALA A 61 -13.41 2.94 -17.51
C ALA A 61 -11.91 3.07 -17.83
N LEU A 62 -11.53 3.01 -19.12
CA LEU A 62 -10.16 3.27 -19.57
C LEU A 62 -9.76 4.73 -19.38
N TRP A 63 -10.68 5.67 -19.58
CA TRP A 63 -10.44 7.09 -19.35
C TRP A 63 -10.28 7.37 -17.85
N VAL A 64 -11.18 6.88 -17.00
CA VAL A 64 -11.03 6.94 -15.53
C VAL A 64 -9.76 6.23 -15.08
N PHE A 65 -9.40 5.09 -15.67
CA PHE A 65 -8.16 4.39 -15.36
C PHE A 65 -6.93 5.20 -15.78
N TYR A 66 -6.96 5.83 -16.95
CA TYR A 66 -5.87 6.66 -17.43
C TYR A 66 -5.75 7.94 -16.59
N ASP A 67 -6.86 8.62 -16.32
CA ASP A 67 -6.94 9.79 -15.45
C ASP A 67 -6.49 9.45 -14.02
N TYR A 68 -6.90 8.32 -13.45
CA TYR A 68 -6.45 7.87 -12.14
C TYR A 68 -4.97 7.49 -12.07
N ASN A 69 -4.39 6.97 -13.16
CA ASN A 69 -2.94 6.68 -13.23
C ASN A 69 -2.10 7.90 -13.64
N THR A 70 -2.72 8.96 -14.17
CA THR A 70 -2.07 10.20 -14.61
C THR A 70 -2.36 11.37 -13.66
N ALA A 71 -3.33 11.21 -12.75
CA ALA A 71 -3.54 12.02 -11.55
C ALA A 71 -2.41 11.70 -10.56
N ASP A 72 -1.20 12.07 -10.96
CA ASP A 72 -0.20 12.52 -10.03
C ASP A 72 -0.81 13.81 -9.45
N ASP A 73 -1.51 13.69 -8.32
CA ASP A 73 -2.06 14.81 -7.53
C ASP A 73 -0.94 15.70 -6.95
N SER A 74 0.20 15.82 -7.63
CA SER A 74 1.03 16.99 -7.56
C SER A 74 0.40 18.07 -8.46
N GLU A 75 -0.75 18.61 -8.03
CA GLU A 75 -0.88 20.05 -8.18
C GLU A 75 0.41 20.60 -7.56
N THR A 76 1.22 21.28 -8.38
CA THR A 76 2.50 21.84 -7.98
C THR A 76 2.24 22.92 -6.92
N LEU A 77 1.92 22.49 -5.70
CA LEU A 77 1.81 23.29 -4.51
C LEU A 77 3.21 23.87 -4.34
N GLY A 78 3.33 25.16 -4.58
CA GLY A 78 4.61 25.84 -4.75
C GLY A 78 5.59 25.51 -3.62
N ARG A 79 5.49 26.20 -2.49
CA ARG A 79 6.35 25.96 -1.32
C ARG A 79 5.59 25.09 -0.32
N HIS A 80 6.07 23.88 -0.03
CA HIS A 80 5.34 22.93 0.83
C HIS A 80 6.26 22.11 1.74
N THR A 81 5.67 21.45 2.74
CA THR A 81 6.32 20.43 3.57
C THR A 81 6.06 19.05 2.97
N ALA A 82 7.10 18.29 2.65
CA ALA A 82 6.96 16.93 2.14
C ALA A 82 6.75 15.93 3.29
N LEU A 83 5.65 15.20 3.26
CA LEU A 83 5.31 14.17 4.25
C LEU A 83 5.59 12.78 3.69
N ILE A 84 6.18 11.90 4.50
CA ILE A 84 6.32 10.47 4.20
C ILE A 84 5.89 9.70 5.44
N ASP A 85 4.91 8.81 5.30
CA ASP A 85 4.35 8.01 6.37
C ASP A 85 5.00 6.61 6.45
N ILE A 86 5.43 6.23 7.65
CA ILE A 86 5.95 4.90 7.98
C ILE A 86 5.05 4.31 9.06
N SER A 87 4.07 3.53 8.61
CA SER A 87 3.07 2.90 9.48
C SER A 87 3.21 1.39 9.50
N GLY A 88 3.18 0.81 10.70
CA GLY A 88 3.29 -0.63 10.95
C GLY A 88 4.72 -1.15 11.05
N ALA A 89 4.88 -2.46 10.93
CA ALA A 89 6.18 -3.13 11.07
C ALA A 89 7.11 -2.81 9.88
N ILE A 90 8.40 -2.62 10.18
CA ILE A 90 9.45 -2.42 9.20
C ILE A 90 9.97 -3.79 8.75
N GLU A 91 9.54 -4.24 7.58
CA GLU A 91 9.89 -5.57 7.03
C GLU A 91 10.53 -5.44 5.65
N SER A 92 10.95 -6.55 5.04
CA SER A 92 11.51 -6.54 3.68
C SER A 92 10.49 -6.17 2.60
N GLU A 93 9.21 -6.23 2.94
CA GLU A 93 8.09 -5.88 2.08
C GLU A 93 7.11 -4.98 2.85
N GLY A 94 6.14 -4.40 2.15
CA GLY A 94 5.13 -3.53 2.74
C GLY A 94 5.57 -2.08 2.88
N ALA A 95 4.71 -1.26 3.48
CA ALA A 95 4.83 0.20 3.50
C ALA A 95 6.09 0.69 4.24
N GLY A 96 6.54 -0.02 5.29
CA GLY A 96 7.75 0.32 6.04
C GLY A 96 9.05 -0.21 5.43
N SER A 97 9.02 -0.90 4.28
CA SER A 97 10.23 -1.45 3.67
C SER A 97 11.10 -0.37 3.03
N ALA A 98 12.41 -0.58 3.04
CA ALA A 98 13.37 0.36 2.44
C ALA A 98 13.09 0.56 0.94
N ALA A 99 12.64 -0.48 0.23
CA ALA A 99 12.28 -0.39 -1.18
C ALA A 99 11.12 0.58 -1.47
N VAL A 100 10.30 0.89 -0.46
CA VAL A 100 9.18 1.84 -0.54
C VAL A 100 9.59 3.21 0.00
N VAL A 101 10.24 3.24 1.16
CA VAL A 101 10.59 4.48 1.87
C VAL A 101 11.71 5.25 1.16
N ILE A 102 12.72 4.56 0.62
CA ILE A 102 13.86 5.23 -0.04
C ILE A 102 13.44 6.02 -1.28
N PRO A 103 12.66 5.46 -2.23
CA PRO A 103 12.17 6.24 -3.37
C PRO A 103 11.29 7.43 -2.96
N ALA A 104 10.51 7.30 -1.88
CA ALA A 104 9.72 8.42 -1.33
C ALA A 104 10.64 9.55 -0.85
N LEU A 105 11.70 9.19 -0.10
CA LEU A 105 12.73 10.13 0.36
C LEU A 105 13.42 10.81 -0.82
N ASP A 106 13.87 10.05 -1.83
CA ASP A 106 14.51 10.61 -3.03
C ASP A 106 13.61 11.64 -3.74
N LYS A 107 12.32 11.33 -3.91
CA LYS A 107 11.34 12.26 -4.49
C LYS A 107 11.17 13.52 -3.64
N ALA A 108 10.93 13.36 -2.33
CA ALA A 108 10.74 14.48 -1.41
C ALA A 108 11.97 15.40 -1.32
N PHE A 109 13.17 14.83 -1.37
CA PHE A 109 14.41 15.60 -1.33
C PHE A 109 14.74 16.28 -2.67
N SER A 110 14.46 15.64 -3.80
CA SER A 110 14.74 16.22 -5.12
C SER A 110 13.70 17.23 -5.60
N ASP A 111 12.51 17.26 -5.00
CA ASP A 111 11.48 18.25 -5.33
C ASP A 111 11.89 19.67 -4.90
N ALA A 112 11.84 20.61 -5.83
CA ALA A 112 12.20 22.01 -5.60
C ALA A 112 11.17 22.78 -4.74
N GLY A 113 9.91 22.34 -4.72
CA GLY A 113 8.85 22.92 -3.89
C GLY A 113 8.90 22.47 -2.43
N SER A 114 9.47 21.29 -2.20
CA SER A 114 9.67 20.73 -0.87
C SER A 114 10.77 21.50 -0.13
N VAL A 115 10.42 22.15 0.97
CA VAL A 115 11.37 22.94 1.77
C VAL A 115 11.83 22.24 3.06
N ALA A 116 11.14 21.18 3.45
CA ALA A 116 11.53 20.26 4.51
C ALA A 116 10.88 18.91 4.26
N VAL A 117 11.51 17.85 4.76
CA VAL A 117 10.96 16.50 4.75
C VAL A 117 10.54 16.14 6.17
N VAL A 118 9.31 15.67 6.34
CA VAL A 118 8.77 15.16 7.60
C VAL A 118 8.48 13.67 7.44
N LEU A 119 9.19 12.85 8.21
CA LEU A 119 8.85 11.44 8.40
C LEU A 119 7.83 11.33 9.52
N HIS A 120 6.62 10.92 9.19
CA HIS A 120 5.61 10.56 10.17
C HIS A 120 5.72 9.08 10.49
N ILE A 121 5.97 8.73 11.76
CA ILE A 121 6.27 7.35 12.16
C ILE A 121 5.26 6.87 13.19
N ASN A 122 4.58 5.78 12.84
CA ASN A 122 3.79 4.95 13.76
C ASN A 122 4.19 3.47 13.60
N SER A 123 5.28 3.07 14.25
CA SER A 123 5.90 1.76 14.06
C SER A 123 6.42 1.14 15.37
N PRO A 124 6.15 -0.16 15.60
CA PRO A 124 6.78 -0.92 16.69
C PRO A 124 8.24 -1.29 16.40
N GLY A 125 8.73 -1.01 15.19
CA GLY A 125 10.05 -1.42 14.71
C GLY A 125 9.97 -2.58 13.73
N GLY A 126 11.03 -3.41 13.69
CA GLY A 126 11.13 -4.53 12.77
C GLY A 126 12.59 -4.84 12.40
N SER A 127 12.83 -5.10 11.12
CA SER A 127 14.13 -5.53 10.60
C SER A 127 15.23 -4.48 10.77
N PRO A 128 16.34 -4.80 11.46
CA PRO A 128 17.48 -3.88 11.58
C PRO A 128 18.14 -3.60 10.22
N VAL A 129 18.05 -4.54 9.27
CA VAL A 129 18.61 -4.36 7.92
C VAL A 129 17.83 -3.30 7.15
N GLN A 130 16.49 -3.34 7.21
CA GLN A 130 15.64 -2.37 6.52
C GLN A 130 15.78 -0.97 7.13
N ALA A 131 15.77 -0.87 8.46
CA ALA A 131 16.02 0.38 9.16
C ALA A 131 17.42 0.96 8.85
N GLY A 132 18.45 0.10 8.79
CA GLY A 132 19.81 0.50 8.41
C GLY A 132 19.90 1.10 7.00
N MET A 133 19.30 0.43 6.00
CA MET A 133 19.27 0.96 4.62
C MET A 133 18.58 2.33 4.55
N ILE A 134 17.48 2.52 5.26
CA ILE A 134 16.76 3.81 5.31
C ILE A 134 17.65 4.88 5.96
N VAL A 135 18.33 4.57 7.07
CA VAL A 135 19.22 5.52 7.76
C VAL A 135 20.40 5.93 6.89
N ASP A 136 21.07 4.98 6.23
CA ASP A 136 22.20 5.28 5.34
C ASP A 136 21.78 6.23 4.22
N GLU A 137 20.59 6.01 3.69
CA GLU A 137 20.02 6.82 2.62
C GLU A 137 19.57 8.21 3.09
N MET A 138 18.94 8.30 4.27
CA MET A 138 18.66 9.60 4.92
C MET A 138 19.95 10.41 5.10
N GLN A 139 21.05 9.78 5.52
CA GLN A 139 22.33 10.47 5.67
C GLN A 139 22.91 10.93 4.33
N ARG A 140 22.81 10.10 3.28
CA ARG A 140 23.23 10.49 1.92
C ARG A 140 22.45 11.69 1.41
N LEU A 141 21.12 11.65 1.54
CA LEU A 141 20.22 12.71 1.08
C LEU A 141 20.45 14.02 1.84
N ARG A 142 20.53 13.98 3.17
CA ARG A 142 20.83 15.18 3.97
C ARG A 142 22.17 15.83 3.62
N LYS A 143 23.19 15.03 3.27
CA LYS A 143 24.48 15.55 2.76
C LYS A 143 24.33 16.20 1.38
N GLY A 144 23.48 15.66 0.52
CA GLY A 144 23.22 16.20 -0.82
C GLY A 144 22.32 17.45 -0.82
N TYR A 145 21.46 17.59 0.19
CA TYR A 145 20.50 18.68 0.34
C TYR A 145 20.65 19.36 1.71
N PRO A 146 21.78 20.03 1.99
CA PRO A 146 22.10 20.54 3.33
C PRO A 146 21.12 21.59 3.86
N ASP A 147 20.41 22.29 2.96
CA ASP A 147 19.44 23.33 3.32
C ASP A 147 18.01 22.78 3.52
N LYS A 148 17.78 21.48 3.28
CA LYS A 148 16.47 20.83 3.43
C LYS A 148 16.46 19.97 4.70
N PRO A 149 15.90 20.46 5.82
CA PRO A 149 15.90 19.71 7.06
C PRO A 149 14.99 18.47 6.97
N LEU A 150 15.39 17.42 7.69
CA LEU A 150 14.63 16.19 7.87
C LEU A 150 14.14 16.11 9.31
N TYR A 151 12.83 16.19 9.50
CA TYR A 151 12.20 16.05 10.80
C TYR A 151 11.46 14.73 10.90
N VAL A 152 11.33 14.22 12.12
CA VAL A 152 10.47 13.10 12.43
C VAL A 152 9.35 13.59 13.34
N VAL A 153 8.12 13.20 13.05
CA VAL A 153 6.99 13.34 13.95
C VAL A 153 6.52 11.94 14.31
N VAL A 154 6.58 11.63 15.60
CA VAL A 154 6.06 10.37 16.14
C VAL A 154 4.58 10.53 16.43
N ASP A 155 3.79 9.59 15.92
CA ASP A 155 2.38 9.44 16.25
C ASP A 155 2.23 8.72 17.60
N GLU A 156 1.62 7.52 17.61
CA GLU A 156 1.48 6.72 18.83
C GLU A 156 2.77 6.03 19.24
N MET A 157 3.50 5.42 18.30
CA MET A 157 4.68 4.61 18.59
C MET A 157 5.84 4.82 17.61
N CYS A 158 7.05 4.93 18.13
CA CYS A 158 8.29 4.91 17.34
C CYS A 158 9.35 4.16 18.15
N ALA A 159 9.29 2.83 18.04
CA ALA A 159 10.09 1.91 18.86
C ALA A 159 11.05 1.08 18.00
N SER A 160 12.15 0.60 18.60
CA SER A 160 13.11 -0.31 17.98
C SER A 160 13.55 0.18 16.59
N GLY A 161 13.36 -0.59 15.51
CA GLY A 161 13.65 -0.17 14.14
C GLY A 161 13.05 1.18 13.71
N GLY A 162 11.89 1.57 14.25
CA GLY A 162 11.30 2.88 14.01
C GLY A 162 12.12 3.99 14.65
N TYR A 163 12.58 3.78 15.88
CA TYR A 163 13.47 4.72 16.57
C TYR A 163 14.88 4.75 15.96
N TYR A 164 15.35 3.61 15.41
CA TYR A 164 16.59 3.51 14.64
C TYR A 164 16.58 4.51 13.48
N ILE A 165 15.48 4.53 12.70
CA ILE A 165 15.25 5.50 11.62
C ILE A 165 15.16 6.92 12.20
N ALA A 166 14.31 7.12 13.20
CA ALA A 166 14.04 8.45 13.75
C ALA A 166 15.30 9.14 14.28
N ALA A 167 16.20 8.38 14.91
CA ALA A 167 17.43 8.90 15.48
C ALA A 167 18.32 9.62 14.46
N ALA A 168 18.25 9.27 13.17
CA ALA A 168 19.05 9.87 12.11
C ALA A 168 18.52 11.23 11.59
N ALA A 169 17.35 11.69 12.07
CA ALA A 169 16.75 12.96 11.69
C ALA A 169 17.41 14.17 12.40
N ASP A 170 17.18 15.38 11.87
CA ASP A 170 17.65 16.63 12.48
C ASP A 170 16.97 16.88 13.83
N ARG A 171 15.65 16.66 13.88
CA ARG A 171 14.80 16.79 15.06
C ARG A 171 13.69 15.74 15.07
N ILE A 172 13.32 15.31 16.28
CA ILE A 172 12.25 14.37 16.55
C ILE A 172 11.21 15.06 17.43
N TYR A 173 9.97 15.07 16.97
CA TYR A 173 8.81 15.61 17.67
C TYR A 173 7.90 14.47 18.10
N VAL A 174 7.32 14.58 19.30
CA VAL A 174 6.48 13.54 19.90
C VAL A 174 5.21 14.12 20.51
N ASN A 175 4.19 13.30 20.76
CA ASN A 175 3.18 13.62 21.77
C ASN A 175 3.71 13.25 23.16
N LYS A 176 3.17 13.86 24.23
CA LYS A 176 3.50 13.51 25.63
C LYS A 176 3.33 12.02 25.91
N ALA A 177 2.31 11.40 25.32
CA ALA A 177 1.96 10.00 25.53
C ALA A 177 2.50 9.05 24.43
N SER A 178 3.17 9.55 23.40
CA SER A 178 3.82 8.69 22.40
C SER A 178 4.77 7.73 23.07
N VAL A 179 4.94 6.53 22.51
CA VAL A 179 5.83 5.50 23.00
C VAL A 179 7.06 5.45 22.11
N VAL A 180 8.24 5.73 22.67
CA VAL A 180 9.50 5.70 21.94
C VAL A 180 10.56 4.87 22.67
N GLY A 181 11.72 4.67 22.04
CA GLY A 181 12.80 3.88 22.60
C GLY A 181 12.71 2.44 22.13
N SER A 182 12.69 1.48 23.06
CA SER A 182 12.91 0.06 22.74
C SER A 182 14.23 -0.13 21.98
N ILE A 183 15.27 0.57 22.45
CA ILE A 183 16.60 0.52 21.85
C ILE A 183 17.26 -0.77 22.35
N GLY A 184 17.19 -1.79 21.51
CA GLY A 184 17.63 -3.15 21.80
C GLY A 184 17.36 -4.05 20.60
N VAL A 185 17.88 -5.27 20.68
CA VAL A 185 17.73 -6.29 19.63
C VAL A 185 17.37 -7.60 20.30
N LEU A 186 16.42 -8.32 19.71
CA LEU A 186 16.00 -9.63 20.19
C LEU A 186 16.10 -10.65 19.06
N MET A 187 16.30 -11.89 19.47
CA MET A 187 16.10 -13.07 18.64
C MET A 187 15.32 -14.04 19.49
N ASP A 188 14.11 -14.38 19.07
CA ASP A 188 13.18 -15.20 19.82
C ASP A 188 12.81 -16.48 19.08
N GLY A 189 12.09 -17.35 19.79
CA GLY A 189 11.69 -18.67 19.34
C GLY A 189 11.26 -19.53 20.50
N PHE A 190 10.42 -20.53 20.23
CA PHE A 190 9.95 -21.47 21.24
C PHE A 190 10.81 -22.73 21.29
N GLY A 191 10.94 -23.34 22.47
CA GLY A 191 11.51 -24.67 22.63
C GLY A 191 10.43 -25.68 23.04
N PHE A 192 10.33 -26.80 22.29
CA PHE A 192 9.29 -27.82 22.47
C PHE A 192 9.83 -29.18 22.91
N THR A 193 11.12 -29.30 23.23
CA THR A 193 11.78 -30.57 23.61
C THR A 193 11.01 -31.35 24.69
N GLY A 194 10.61 -30.69 25.78
CA GLY A 194 9.84 -31.32 26.86
C GLY A 194 8.40 -31.70 26.49
N VAL A 195 7.79 -31.05 25.49
CA VAL A 195 6.47 -31.45 24.97
C VAL A 195 6.61 -32.72 24.15
N MET A 196 7.59 -32.76 23.25
CA MET A 196 7.86 -33.92 22.39
C MET A 196 8.08 -35.19 23.18
N GLU A 197 8.88 -35.11 24.25
CA GLU A 197 9.12 -36.23 25.17
C GLU A 197 7.81 -36.75 25.80
N LYS A 198 6.96 -35.85 26.29
CA LYS A 198 5.68 -36.21 26.94
C LYS A 198 4.68 -36.90 26.02
N VAL A 199 4.69 -36.53 24.74
CA VAL A 199 3.75 -37.10 23.74
C VAL A 199 4.38 -38.22 22.91
N GLY A 200 5.61 -38.63 23.23
CA GLY A 200 6.29 -39.74 22.58
C GLY A 200 6.75 -39.45 21.15
N VAL A 201 6.99 -38.19 20.79
CA VAL A 201 7.48 -37.79 19.47
C VAL A 201 9.01 -37.66 19.50
N GLU A 202 9.68 -38.38 18.60
CA GLU A 202 11.15 -38.36 18.47
C GLU A 202 11.59 -37.40 17.34
N ARG A 203 12.51 -36.48 17.65
CA ARG A 203 13.13 -35.62 16.64
C ARG A 203 14.36 -36.30 16.02
N ARG A 204 14.27 -36.69 14.74
CA ARG A 204 15.41 -37.27 13.97
C ARG A 204 16.06 -36.24 13.05
N LEU A 205 16.93 -35.38 13.59
CA LEU A 205 17.63 -34.35 12.81
C LEU A 205 18.95 -34.88 12.29
N LEU A 206 19.12 -34.91 10.96
CA LEU A 206 20.38 -35.21 10.29
C LEU A 206 20.83 -33.96 9.53
N THR A 207 22.07 -33.53 9.73
CA THR A 207 22.60 -32.30 9.14
C THR A 207 24.00 -32.50 8.58
N ALA A 208 24.31 -31.78 7.50
CA ALA A 208 25.69 -31.47 7.11
C ALA A 208 26.07 -30.09 7.67
N GLY A 209 27.19 -30.01 8.39
CA GLY A 209 27.64 -28.83 9.12
C GLY A 209 27.16 -28.81 10.58
N ASP A 210 28.12 -28.68 11.50
CA ASP A 210 27.92 -28.89 12.96
C ASP A 210 26.87 -28.00 13.61
N ASN A 211 26.60 -26.82 13.05
CA ASN A 211 25.64 -25.85 13.59
C ASN A 211 24.37 -25.73 12.76
N LYS A 212 24.12 -26.62 11.79
CA LYS A 212 22.99 -26.48 10.87
C LYS A 212 21.62 -26.79 11.50
N GLY A 213 21.63 -27.30 12.74
CA GLY A 213 20.46 -27.38 13.63
C GLY A 213 20.31 -26.19 14.61
N PHE A 214 21.10 -25.14 14.46
CA PHE A 214 21.01 -23.93 15.28
C PHE A 214 19.59 -23.35 15.21
N MET A 215 19.02 -23.01 16.37
CA MET A 215 17.65 -22.52 16.53
C MET A 215 16.54 -23.51 16.13
N ASP A 216 16.82 -24.82 16.02
CA ASP A 216 15.76 -25.83 15.90
C ASP A 216 14.90 -25.86 17.18
N PRO A 217 13.60 -25.52 17.11
CA PRO A 217 12.74 -25.45 18.31
C PRO A 217 12.49 -26.82 18.95
N PHE A 218 12.84 -27.91 18.25
CA PHE A 218 12.65 -29.28 18.70
C PHE A 218 13.93 -29.92 19.25
N SER A 219 15.04 -29.18 19.29
CA SER A 219 16.32 -29.64 19.81
C SER A 219 16.75 -28.80 21.03
N PRO A 220 17.52 -29.35 22.00
CA PRO A 220 18.06 -28.56 23.10
C PRO A 220 18.99 -27.45 22.60
N LEU A 221 18.85 -26.24 23.14
CA LEU A 221 19.74 -25.12 22.84
C LEU A 221 21.07 -25.26 23.61
N THR A 222 22.16 -25.50 22.89
CA THR A 222 23.51 -25.66 23.47
C THR A 222 24.10 -24.33 23.96
N ASP A 223 25.00 -24.36 24.94
CA ASP A 223 25.65 -23.14 25.44
C ASP A 223 26.54 -22.49 24.38
N LYS A 224 27.13 -23.28 23.48
CA LYS A 224 27.87 -22.76 22.30
C LYS A 224 26.94 -21.94 21.38
N HIS A 225 25.74 -22.46 21.10
CA HIS A 225 24.75 -21.76 20.30
C HIS A 225 24.21 -20.51 21.00
N LYS A 226 23.99 -20.55 22.33
CA LYS A 226 23.62 -19.36 23.11
C LYS A 226 24.70 -18.29 23.04
N ALA A 227 25.97 -18.65 23.23
CA ALA A 227 27.07 -17.70 23.18
C ALA A 227 27.21 -17.08 21.77
N HIS A 228 27.05 -17.88 20.72
CA HIS A 228 27.06 -17.38 19.34
C HIS A 228 25.90 -16.42 19.05
N ALA A 229 24.67 -16.81 19.43
CA ALA A 229 23.49 -15.96 19.36
C ALA A 229 23.69 -14.61 20.08
N GLN A 230 24.19 -14.66 21.32
CA GLN A 230 24.42 -13.47 22.11
C GLN A 230 25.50 -12.56 21.48
N GLY A 231 26.54 -13.15 20.88
CA GLY A 231 27.54 -12.40 20.13
C GLY A 231 26.93 -11.60 18.98
N MET A 232 26.08 -12.24 18.17
CA MET A 232 25.36 -11.57 17.07
C MET A 232 24.44 -10.45 17.57
N LEU A 233 23.66 -10.71 18.64
CA LEU A 233 22.78 -9.72 19.23
C LEU A 233 23.56 -8.50 19.76
N ASN A 234 24.69 -8.73 20.42
CA ASN A 234 25.54 -7.66 20.94
C ASN A 234 26.11 -6.80 19.82
N GLU A 235 26.52 -7.40 18.70
CA GLU A 235 27.04 -6.68 17.54
C GLU A 235 25.98 -5.78 16.92
N ILE A 236 24.78 -6.30 16.67
CA ILE A 236 23.68 -5.52 16.08
C ILE A 236 23.22 -4.43 17.07
N HIS A 237 23.17 -4.73 18.37
CA HIS A 237 22.82 -3.74 19.39
C HIS A 237 23.82 -2.59 19.44
N GLN A 238 25.11 -2.89 19.32
CA GLN A 238 26.16 -1.88 19.27
C GLN A 238 26.00 -0.95 18.06
N GLN A 239 25.65 -1.48 16.88
CA GLN A 239 25.34 -0.68 15.70
C GLN A 239 24.16 0.28 15.96
N PHE A 240 23.10 -0.20 16.61
CA PHE A 240 21.95 0.65 16.97
C PHE A 240 22.36 1.76 17.95
N ILE A 241 23.14 1.43 18.98
CA ILE A 241 23.66 2.42 19.94
C ILE A 241 24.46 3.51 19.19
N GLU A 242 25.28 3.13 18.22
CA GLU A 242 26.09 4.07 17.43
C GLU A 242 25.23 5.02 16.60
N VAL A 243 24.18 4.52 15.95
CA VAL A 243 23.22 5.38 15.22
C VAL A 243 22.53 6.37 16.15
N VAL A 244 22.07 5.91 17.32
CA VAL A 244 21.41 6.78 18.30
C VAL A 244 22.38 7.84 18.83
N ARG A 245 23.60 7.46 19.20
CA ARG A 245 24.63 8.39 19.68
C ARG A 245 25.01 9.42 18.62
N ALA A 246 25.20 8.99 17.37
CA ALA A 246 25.57 9.87 16.26
C ALA A 246 24.44 10.87 15.96
N GLY A 247 23.20 10.40 15.90
CA GLY A 247 22.05 11.23 15.56
C GLY A 247 21.63 12.19 16.68
N ARG A 248 21.56 11.71 17.93
CA ARG A 248 21.15 12.54 19.07
C ARG A 248 22.28 13.46 19.54
N GLY A 249 23.54 13.01 19.44
CA GLY A 249 24.71 13.80 19.81
C GLY A 249 24.65 14.29 21.26
N LYS A 250 25.04 15.56 21.48
CA LYS A 250 25.06 16.19 22.82
C LYS A 250 23.69 16.31 23.49
N ARG A 251 22.59 16.12 22.76
CA ARG A 251 21.24 16.18 23.30
C ARG A 251 20.94 14.97 24.18
N LEU A 252 21.51 13.82 23.83
CA LEU A 252 21.27 12.55 24.52
C LEU A 252 21.84 12.60 25.94
N LYS A 253 20.99 12.32 26.92
CA LYS A 253 21.35 12.16 28.33
C LYS A 253 21.26 10.70 28.68
N GLU A 254 22.34 9.97 28.37
CA GLU A 254 22.40 8.53 28.59
C GLU A 254 22.29 8.19 30.08
N THR A 255 21.46 7.18 30.35
CA THR A 255 21.31 6.49 31.63
C THR A 255 21.65 5.01 31.44
N PRO A 256 21.90 4.24 32.52
CA PRO A 256 22.13 2.80 32.42
C PRO A 256 21.03 2.05 31.65
N ASP A 257 19.81 2.56 31.66
CA ASP A 257 18.64 1.94 31.04
C ASP A 257 18.36 2.39 29.60
N THR A 258 19.10 3.39 29.08
CA THR A 258 18.81 4.01 27.77
C THR A 258 18.83 2.99 26.64
N PHE A 259 19.74 2.02 26.70
CA PHE A 259 19.93 0.96 25.70
C PHE A 259 19.54 -0.42 26.24
N SER A 260 18.58 -0.47 27.16
CA SER A 260 18.14 -1.73 27.78
C SER A 260 16.99 -2.43 27.02
N GLY A 261 16.44 -1.79 25.99
CA GLY A 261 15.21 -2.21 25.33
C GLY A 261 13.93 -1.70 25.98
N LEU A 262 14.01 -0.83 27.00
CA LEU A 262 12.82 -0.22 27.61
C LEU A 262 12.19 0.85 26.72
N TYR A 263 10.87 1.01 26.90
CA TYR A 263 10.09 2.09 26.32
C TYR A 263 10.10 3.33 27.22
N TRP A 264 9.89 4.49 26.59
CA TRP A 264 9.74 5.77 27.25
C TRP A 264 8.52 6.49 26.69
N THR A 265 7.80 7.19 27.55
CA THR A 265 6.78 8.14 27.09
C THR A 265 7.46 9.31 26.39
N GLY A 266 6.77 9.98 25.46
CA GLY A 266 7.33 11.12 24.75
C GLY A 266 7.75 12.25 25.69
N ALA A 267 7.01 12.48 26.78
CA ALA A 267 7.43 13.40 27.83
C ALA A 267 8.79 13.03 28.43
N LYS A 268 9.00 11.76 28.75
CA LYS A 268 10.27 11.29 29.29
C LYS A 268 11.40 11.31 28.24
N ALA A 269 11.06 11.01 26.99
CA ALA A 269 12.00 11.02 25.88
C ALA A 269 12.58 12.41 25.61
N VAL A 270 11.76 13.47 25.72
CA VAL A 270 12.25 14.87 25.62
C VAL A 270 13.21 15.18 26.77
N GLU A 271 12.91 14.80 28.01
CA GLU A 271 13.82 15.00 29.14
C GLU A 271 15.19 14.33 28.93
N MET A 272 15.17 13.10 28.40
CA MET A 272 16.34 12.27 28.11
C MET A 272 17.08 12.68 26.82
N GLY A 273 16.50 13.57 26.01
CA GLY A 273 17.04 13.95 24.70
C GLY A 273 16.92 12.87 23.63
N LEU A 274 16.09 11.84 23.87
CA LEU A 274 15.67 10.88 22.85
C LEU A 274 14.69 11.51 21.84
N ALA A 275 13.97 12.55 22.24
CA ALA A 275 13.21 13.46 21.38
C ALA A 275 13.65 14.92 21.61
N ASP A 276 13.33 15.81 20.69
CA ASP A 276 13.72 17.23 20.78
C ASP A 276 12.61 18.09 21.39
N ASP A 277 11.35 17.89 20.99
CA ASP A 277 10.22 18.68 21.48
C ASP A 277 8.88 17.95 21.25
N PHE A 278 7.78 18.59 21.64
CA PHE A 278 6.43 18.15 21.34
C PHE A 278 5.92 18.71 20.01
N GLY A 279 5.16 17.94 19.26
CA GLY A 279 4.54 18.41 18.02
C GLY A 279 3.71 17.36 17.30
N THR A 280 2.81 17.84 16.44
CA THR A 280 2.12 17.10 15.37
C THR A 280 2.68 17.51 14.02
N VAL A 281 2.34 16.76 12.96
CA VAL A 281 2.71 17.08 11.57
C VAL A 281 2.29 18.51 11.24
N ASP A 282 1.04 18.90 11.54
CA ASP A 282 0.54 20.25 11.29
C ASP A 282 1.33 21.33 12.04
N SER A 283 1.64 21.10 13.32
CA SER A 283 2.39 22.07 14.11
C SER A 283 3.83 22.21 13.62
N VAL A 284 4.46 21.13 13.16
CA VAL A 284 5.83 21.18 12.63
C VAL A 284 5.83 21.90 11.28
N ALA A 285 4.90 21.56 10.38
CA ALA A 285 4.75 22.23 9.08
C ALA A 285 4.50 23.75 9.25
N ARG A 286 3.53 24.12 10.10
CA ARG A 286 3.18 25.51 10.37
C ARG A 286 4.23 26.28 11.16
N ASP A 287 4.64 25.75 12.31
CA ASP A 287 5.36 26.52 13.33
C ASP A 287 6.88 26.40 13.20
N VAL A 288 7.38 25.28 12.67
CA VAL A 288 8.83 25.01 12.52
C VAL A 288 9.28 25.24 11.07
N VAL A 289 8.63 24.59 10.10
CA VAL A 289 9.01 24.67 8.67
C VAL A 289 8.56 25.99 8.04
N LYS A 290 7.47 26.58 8.53
CA LYS A 290 6.80 27.75 7.91
C LYS A 290 6.34 27.45 6.48
N ALA A 291 5.77 26.26 6.29
CA ALA A 291 5.09 25.83 5.07
C ALA A 291 3.94 24.91 5.50
N GLU A 292 2.75 25.50 5.64
CA GLU A 292 1.55 24.80 6.14
C GLU A 292 0.98 23.80 5.14
N ASP A 293 1.18 24.03 3.84
CA ASP A 293 0.79 23.09 2.80
C ASP A 293 1.65 21.83 2.92
N ILE A 294 0.99 20.68 3.08
CA ILE A 294 1.62 19.38 3.21
C ILE A 294 1.30 18.56 1.97
N VAL A 295 2.33 18.02 1.33
CA VAL A 295 2.22 17.11 0.19
C VAL A 295 2.69 15.74 0.62
N ASP A 296 1.87 14.73 0.39
CA ASP A 296 2.18 13.34 0.74
C ASP A 296 3.00 12.65 -0.37
N TYR A 297 4.23 12.27 -0.06
CA TYR A 297 5.15 11.54 -0.93
C TYR A 297 5.16 10.04 -0.67
N THR A 298 4.36 9.56 0.29
CA THR A 298 4.30 8.16 0.68
C THR A 298 4.00 7.29 -0.54
N GLN A 299 4.95 6.43 -0.89
CA GLN A 299 4.73 5.48 -1.97
C GLN A 299 3.81 4.37 -1.45
N HIS A 300 2.57 4.35 -1.90
CA HIS A 300 1.71 3.20 -1.72
C HIS A 300 1.98 2.19 -2.83
N GLU A 301 2.05 0.89 -2.51
CA GLU A 301 1.91 -0.15 -3.54
C GLU A 301 0.66 0.18 -4.38
N GLY A 302 0.82 0.23 -5.70
CA GLY A 302 -0.26 0.61 -6.60
C GLY A 302 -1.49 -0.27 -6.38
N LEU A 303 -2.69 0.33 -6.41
CA LEU A 303 -3.94 -0.43 -6.32
C LEU A 303 -4.01 -1.65 -7.26
N PRO A 304 -3.49 -1.61 -8.51
CA PRO A 304 -3.47 -2.78 -9.38
C PRO A 304 -2.69 -3.96 -8.80
N GLU A 305 -1.54 -3.71 -8.17
CA GLU A 305 -0.69 -4.75 -7.59
C GLU A 305 -1.34 -5.35 -6.34
N ARG A 306 -1.95 -4.50 -5.49
CA ARG A 306 -2.70 -4.97 -4.31
C ARG A 306 -3.90 -5.82 -4.71
N VAL A 307 -4.65 -5.40 -5.73
CA VAL A 307 -5.79 -6.16 -6.26
C VAL A 307 -5.31 -7.45 -6.89
N LEU A 308 -4.25 -7.42 -7.71
CA LEU A 308 -3.70 -8.62 -8.36
C LEU A 308 -3.14 -9.62 -7.35
N LYS A 309 -2.41 -9.17 -6.32
CA LYS A 309 -1.93 -10.03 -5.23
C LYS A 309 -3.11 -10.66 -4.47
N LYS A 310 -4.14 -9.88 -4.11
CA LYS A 310 -5.34 -10.40 -3.43
C LYS A 310 -6.15 -11.36 -4.30
N PHE A 311 -6.28 -11.07 -5.58
CA PHE A 311 -7.00 -11.91 -6.54
C PHE A 311 -6.24 -13.21 -6.82
N GLY A 312 -4.92 -13.12 -7.02
CA GLY A 312 -4.04 -14.27 -7.18
C GLY A 312 -4.03 -15.18 -5.95
N ALA A 313 -3.99 -14.60 -4.74
CA ALA A 313 -4.11 -15.35 -3.50
C ALA A 313 -5.48 -16.05 -3.36
N ALA A 314 -6.57 -15.36 -3.69
CA ALA A 314 -7.92 -15.94 -3.65
C ALA A 314 -8.10 -17.07 -4.66
N MET A 315 -7.58 -16.90 -5.88
CA MET A 315 -7.59 -17.94 -6.91
C MET A 315 -6.72 -19.14 -6.53
N GLY A 316 -5.52 -18.90 -6.00
CA GLY A 316 -4.62 -19.96 -5.53
C GLY A 316 -5.24 -20.78 -4.39
N ALA A 317 -5.86 -20.10 -3.42
CA ALA A 317 -6.60 -20.77 -2.34
C ALA A 317 -7.81 -21.58 -2.87
N GLY A 318 -8.52 -21.05 -3.87
CA GLY A 318 -9.63 -21.74 -4.54
C GLY A 318 -9.18 -23.00 -5.28
N ALA A 319 -8.07 -22.93 -6.03
CA ALA A 319 -7.49 -24.06 -6.74
C ALA A 319 -6.99 -25.16 -5.78
N MET A 320 -6.32 -24.78 -4.70
CA MET A 320 -5.88 -25.70 -3.65
C MET A 320 -7.07 -26.38 -2.95
N LYS A 321 -8.13 -25.64 -2.65
CA LYS A 321 -9.36 -26.18 -2.05
C LYS A 321 -10.06 -27.18 -2.98
N ALA A 322 -10.13 -26.88 -4.28
CA ALA A 322 -10.69 -27.78 -5.28
C ALA A 322 -9.85 -29.06 -5.43
N ALA A 323 -8.52 -28.95 -5.47
CA ALA A 323 -7.62 -30.10 -5.51
C ALA A 323 -7.73 -30.97 -4.25
N ALA A 324 -7.82 -30.35 -3.07
CA ALA A 324 -7.99 -31.06 -1.80
C ALA A 324 -9.35 -31.77 -1.70
N GLN A 325 -10.42 -31.19 -2.23
CA GLN A 325 -11.74 -31.84 -2.31
C GLN A 325 -11.77 -33.00 -3.29
N GLN A 326 -10.99 -32.93 -4.38
CA GLN A 326 -10.87 -34.00 -5.36
C GLN A 326 -9.99 -35.17 -4.87
N ALA A 327 -9.10 -34.92 -3.90
CA ALA A 327 -8.24 -35.92 -3.29
C ALA A 327 -8.83 -36.61 -2.05
N GLN A 328 -10.05 -36.27 -1.61
CA GLN A 328 -10.72 -37.00 -0.52
C GLN A 328 -11.30 -38.32 -1.05
N PRO A 329 -10.79 -39.49 -0.63
CA PRO A 329 -11.41 -40.76 -0.99
C PRO A 329 -12.79 -40.85 -0.33
N ALA A 330 -13.80 -41.20 -1.14
CA ALA A 330 -15.13 -41.50 -0.63
C ALA A 330 -15.05 -42.73 0.29
N LEU A 331 -15.19 -42.52 1.60
CA LEU A 331 -15.40 -43.61 2.54
C LEU A 331 -16.72 -44.30 2.15
N ARG A 332 -16.61 -45.53 1.66
CA ARG A 332 -17.68 -46.50 1.52
C ARG A 332 -17.54 -47.56 2.59
#